data_AF-A0A934N264-F1
#
_entry.id   AF-A0A934N264-F1
#
_cell.length_a   1.000
_cell.length_b   1.000
_cell.length_c   1.000
_cell.angle_alpha   90.00
_cell.angle_beta   90.00
_cell.angle_gamma   90.00
#
_symmetry.space_group_name_H-M   'P 1'
#
loop_
_entity.id
_entity.type
_entity.pdbx_description
1 polymer ?
#
loop_
_entity_poly.entity_id
_entity_poly.type
_entity_poly.pdbx_seq_one_letter_code
_entity_poly.pdbx_strand_id
1 'polypeptide(L)'
;MKIALLGATGMLGKPVLEAILSEGHDVTVLVRSPEKLGALRDKVTVVEGLIQDEAAILQTFEGCDAVINMAGGKKEPNQAEVFKAATEIIVSAMNTLGIKRLVSINGAGSVMPGETLDFKRKAMRFMVNLINNGMIPAKKAEMEVLQQHKEIEWVSVRGAFLVGKPANGKVVASDVAMPKGAVTRLDLGHFMLAQITSDEWLHKAPFIGSKQA
;
A
#
# COMPACT_ATOMS: atom_id res chain seq x y z
N MET A 1 -16.51 2.09 -9.04
CA MET A 1 -15.85 0.82 -8.66
C MET A 1 -16.01 0.64 -7.17
N LYS A 2 -16.09 -0.60 -6.71
CA LYS A 2 -16.07 -0.96 -5.30
C LYS A 2 -14.66 -1.41 -4.90
N ILE A 3 -14.07 -0.73 -3.93
CA ILE A 3 -12.67 -0.90 -3.54
C ILE A 3 -12.59 -1.45 -2.12
N ALA A 4 -11.80 -2.50 -1.91
CA ALA A 4 -11.41 -2.92 -0.57
C ALA A 4 -10.17 -2.14 -0.12
N LEU A 5 -10.23 -1.46 1.02
CA LEU A 5 -9.10 -0.73 1.58
C LEU A 5 -8.68 -1.29 2.95
N LEU A 6 -7.45 -1.82 2.99
CA LEU A 6 -6.82 -2.26 4.22
C LEU A 6 -5.96 -1.13 4.81
N GLY A 7 -6.04 -0.92 6.12
CA GLY A 7 -5.24 0.11 6.80
C GLY A 7 -5.81 1.53 6.71
N ALA A 8 -7.11 1.68 6.42
CA ALA A 8 -7.80 2.96 6.21
C ALA A 8 -7.64 3.99 7.35
N THR A 9 -7.44 3.55 8.59
CA THR A 9 -7.26 4.44 9.75
C THR A 9 -5.82 4.87 9.99
N GLY A 10 -4.86 4.34 9.22
CA GLY A 10 -3.44 4.63 9.32
C GLY A 10 -3.04 5.98 8.72
N MET A 11 -1.82 6.40 9.01
CA MET A 11 -1.27 7.69 8.53
C MET A 11 -1.29 7.83 7.00
N LEU A 12 -1.08 6.73 6.27
CA LEU A 12 -1.10 6.69 4.81
C LEU A 12 -2.44 6.19 4.25
N GLY A 13 -3.22 5.45 5.04
CA GLY A 13 -4.53 4.94 4.62
C GLY A 13 -5.63 6.01 4.62
N LYS A 14 -5.61 6.97 5.57
CA LYS A 14 -6.61 8.05 5.61
C LYS A 14 -6.62 8.89 4.32
N PRO A 15 -5.47 9.37 3.80
CA PRO A 15 -5.44 10.11 2.54
C PRO A 15 -5.86 9.29 1.31
N VAL A 16 -5.60 7.98 1.32
CA VAL A 16 -6.10 7.07 0.28
C VAL A 16 -7.62 6.94 0.36
N LEU A 17 -8.18 6.78 1.57
CA LEU A 17 -9.62 6.75 1.78
C LEU A 17 -10.29 8.06 1.31
N GLU A 18 -9.70 9.20 1.64
CA GLU A 18 -10.17 10.50 1.18
C GLU A 18 -10.15 10.61 -0.35
N ALA A 19 -9.08 10.15 -1.01
CA ALA A 19 -8.98 10.11 -2.47
C ALA A 19 -10.09 9.24 -3.09
N ILE A 20 -10.29 8.02 -2.58
CA ILE A 20 -11.32 7.08 -3.02
C ILE A 20 -12.71 7.73 -2.97
N LEU A 21 -13.05 8.33 -1.83
CA LEU A 21 -14.34 9.00 -1.64
C LEU A 21 -14.49 10.23 -2.52
N SER A 22 -13.41 11.00 -2.73
CA SER A 22 -13.45 12.21 -3.57
C SER A 22 -13.69 11.92 -5.05
N GLU A 23 -13.27 10.73 -5.52
CA GLU A 23 -13.48 10.28 -6.89
C GLU A 23 -14.80 9.47 -7.05
N GLY A 24 -15.62 9.39 -6.00
CA GLY A 24 -16.96 8.82 -6.05
C GLY A 24 -17.00 7.29 -6.08
N HIS A 25 -15.93 6.62 -5.63
CA HIS A 25 -15.89 5.16 -5.53
C HIS A 25 -16.53 4.66 -4.24
N ASP A 26 -17.16 3.48 -4.31
CA ASP A 26 -17.60 2.75 -3.13
C ASP A 26 -16.41 2.08 -2.45
N VAL A 27 -16.40 2.03 -1.12
CA VAL A 27 -15.29 1.46 -0.38
C VAL A 27 -15.74 0.64 0.82
N THR A 28 -15.14 -0.55 0.93
CA THR A 28 -15.20 -1.39 2.12
C THR A 28 -13.86 -1.32 2.83
N VAL A 29 -13.86 -0.94 4.10
CA VAL A 29 -12.64 -0.83 4.92
C VAL A 29 -12.57 -1.95 5.95
N LEU A 30 -11.40 -2.59 6.07
CA LEU A 30 -11.09 -3.45 7.21
C LEU A 30 -10.39 -2.65 8.29
N VAL A 31 -11.00 -2.56 9.47
CA VAL A 31 -10.47 -1.77 10.59
C VAL A 31 -10.59 -2.53 11.92
N ARG A 32 -9.58 -2.39 12.77
CA ARG A 32 -9.58 -2.93 14.15
C ARG A 32 -10.40 -2.10 15.14
N SER A 33 -10.70 -0.87 14.75
CA SER A 33 -11.16 0.20 15.63
C SER A 33 -12.01 1.15 14.79
N PRO A 34 -13.29 0.80 14.50
CA PRO A 34 -14.18 1.59 13.65
C PRO A 34 -14.32 3.04 14.07
N GLU A 35 -14.22 3.35 15.36
CA GLU A 35 -14.31 4.70 15.91
C GLU A 35 -13.22 5.63 15.38
N LYS A 36 -12.07 5.10 14.94
CA LYS A 36 -10.96 5.89 14.38
C LYS A 36 -11.24 6.44 12.97
N LEU A 37 -12.32 6.01 12.33
CA LEU A 37 -12.80 6.57 11.07
C LEU A 37 -13.45 7.95 11.26
N GLY A 38 -13.95 8.25 12.47
CA GLY A 38 -14.63 9.51 12.76
C GLY A 38 -15.76 9.79 11.77
N ALA A 39 -15.77 11.00 11.21
CA ALA A 39 -16.79 11.46 10.26
C ALA A 39 -16.83 10.69 8.92
N LEU A 40 -15.81 9.87 8.62
CA LEU A 40 -15.80 9.05 7.41
C LEU A 40 -16.54 7.73 7.59
N ARG A 41 -16.90 7.34 8.82
CA ARG A 41 -17.55 6.06 9.12
C ARG A 41 -18.83 5.86 8.34
N ASP A 42 -19.67 6.90 8.23
CA ASP A 42 -20.97 6.82 7.57
C ASP A 42 -20.88 6.91 6.03
N LYS A 43 -19.65 7.05 5.50
CA LYS A 43 -19.38 7.14 4.06
C LYS A 43 -18.78 5.86 3.47
N VAL A 44 -18.58 4.83 4.31
CA VAL A 44 -17.88 3.60 3.93
C VAL A 44 -18.61 2.37 4.47
N THR A 45 -18.44 1.24 3.82
CA THR A 45 -18.79 -0.05 4.43
C THR A 45 -17.67 -0.45 5.39
N VAL A 46 -18.01 -0.81 6.62
CA VAL A 46 -17.02 -1.18 7.65
C VAL A 46 -17.09 -2.67 7.93
N VAL A 47 -15.95 -3.33 7.80
CA VAL A 47 -15.71 -4.67 8.37
C VAL A 47 -14.76 -4.52 9.54
N GLU A 48 -15.18 -4.98 10.71
CA GLU A 48 -14.34 -4.98 11.90
C GLU A 48 -13.50 -6.26 11.93
N GLY A 49 -12.18 -6.12 12.04
CA GLY A 49 -11.30 -7.28 12.08
C GLY A 49 -9.82 -6.94 11.96
N LEU A 50 -9.04 -8.02 11.87
CA LEU A 50 -7.58 -7.99 11.75
C LEU A 50 -7.16 -8.48 10.37
N ILE A 51 -5.99 -8.06 9.90
CA ILE A 51 -5.45 -8.52 8.61
C ILE A 51 -5.06 -10.01 8.63
N GLN A 52 -4.91 -10.57 9.83
CA GLN A 52 -4.70 -12.00 10.06
C GLN A 52 -6.01 -12.81 10.10
N ASP A 53 -7.17 -12.15 10.04
CA ASP A 53 -8.47 -12.80 10.06
C ASP A 53 -8.92 -13.04 8.60
N GLU A 54 -8.81 -14.29 8.16
CA GLU A 54 -9.18 -14.72 6.81
C GLU A 54 -10.65 -14.44 6.49
N ALA A 55 -11.56 -14.66 7.46
CA ALA A 55 -12.98 -14.45 7.26
C ALA A 55 -13.30 -12.96 7.11
N ALA A 56 -12.68 -12.12 7.93
CA ALA A 56 -12.84 -10.67 7.83
C ALA A 56 -12.25 -10.12 6.52
N ILE A 57 -11.12 -10.64 6.05
CA ILE A 57 -10.53 -10.27 4.76
C ILE A 57 -11.47 -10.68 3.61
N LEU A 58 -11.98 -11.91 3.62
CA LEU A 58 -12.90 -12.39 2.59
C LEU A 58 -14.18 -11.53 2.54
N GLN A 59 -14.78 -11.24 3.70
CA GLN A 59 -15.93 -10.35 3.81
C GLN A 59 -15.63 -8.93 3.31
N THR A 60 -14.43 -8.41 3.60
CA THR A 60 -14.02 -7.08 3.13
C THR A 60 -13.94 -7.03 1.60
N PHE A 61 -13.49 -8.12 0.98
CA PHE A 61 -13.22 -8.19 -0.45
C PHE A 61 -14.48 -8.52 -1.28
N GLU A 62 -15.54 -9.03 -0.65
CA GLU A 62 -16.73 -9.50 -1.37
C GLU A 62 -17.35 -8.41 -2.28
N GLY A 63 -17.46 -8.75 -3.56
CA GLY A 63 -17.99 -7.88 -4.61
C GLY A 63 -17.10 -6.68 -4.97
N CYS A 64 -15.86 -6.60 -4.46
CA CYS A 64 -14.93 -5.53 -4.81
C CYS A 64 -14.22 -5.80 -6.14
N ASP A 65 -13.89 -4.73 -6.86
CA ASP A 65 -13.19 -4.76 -8.14
C ASP A 65 -11.66 -4.75 -7.95
N ALA A 66 -11.18 -4.14 -6.86
CA ALA A 66 -9.75 -3.97 -6.58
C ALA A 66 -9.49 -3.89 -5.06
N VAL A 67 -8.26 -4.24 -4.67
CA VAL A 67 -7.77 -4.14 -3.30
C VAL A 67 -6.67 -3.08 -3.22
N ILE A 68 -6.75 -2.18 -2.24
CA ILE A 68 -5.64 -1.30 -1.85
C ILE A 68 -5.16 -1.68 -0.45
N ASN A 69 -3.90 -2.10 -0.34
CA ASN A 69 -3.28 -2.46 0.92
C ASN A 69 -2.36 -1.35 1.44
N MET A 70 -2.87 -0.56 2.40
CA MET A 70 -2.13 0.45 3.15
C MET A 70 -1.78 -0.01 4.57
N ALA A 71 -1.95 -1.30 4.88
CA ALA A 71 -1.73 -1.80 6.22
C ALA A 71 -0.25 -1.68 6.61
N GLY A 72 -0.02 -0.99 7.73
CA GLY A 72 1.25 -0.95 8.43
C GLY A 72 1.17 -1.79 9.70
N GLY A 73 2.18 -2.62 9.94
CA GLY A 73 2.34 -3.36 11.19
C GLY A 73 3.01 -2.53 12.28
N LYS A 74 2.87 -2.97 13.54
CA LYS A 74 3.69 -2.45 14.64
C LYS A 74 5.11 -3.00 14.50
N LYS A 75 6.10 -2.33 15.09
CA LYS A 75 7.44 -2.92 15.21
C LYS A 75 7.36 -4.12 16.14
N GLU A 76 7.69 -5.29 15.62
CA GLU A 76 7.63 -6.58 16.32
C GLU A 76 8.77 -7.50 15.87
N PRO A 77 9.22 -8.47 16.68
CA PRO A 77 10.41 -9.27 16.35
C PRO A 77 10.24 -10.10 15.07
N ASN A 78 9.04 -10.59 14.82
CA ASN A 78 8.66 -11.51 13.73
C ASN A 78 7.87 -10.76 12.64
N GLN A 79 8.25 -9.50 12.39
CA GLN A 79 7.51 -8.63 11.48
C GLN A 79 7.50 -9.18 10.04
N ALA A 80 8.53 -9.91 9.63
CA ALA A 80 8.59 -10.48 8.29
C ALA A 80 7.58 -11.60 8.09
N GLU A 81 7.48 -12.51 9.05
CA GLU A 81 6.52 -13.60 9.07
C GLU A 81 5.09 -13.07 9.08
N VAL A 82 4.83 -12.03 9.88
CA VAL A 82 3.50 -11.40 9.97
C VAL A 82 3.07 -10.77 8.65
N PHE A 83 3.96 -10.03 7.98
CA PHE A 83 3.64 -9.42 6.68
C PHE A 83 3.48 -10.46 5.58
N LYS A 84 4.30 -11.52 5.61
CA LYS A 84 4.19 -12.64 4.69
C LYS A 84 2.83 -13.31 4.82
N ALA A 85 2.46 -13.75 6.02
CA ALA A 85 1.18 -14.41 6.29
C ALA A 85 -0.01 -13.52 5.91
N ALA A 86 0.03 -12.23 6.27
CA ALA A 86 -1.00 -11.28 5.87
C ALA A 86 -1.14 -11.16 4.34
N THR A 87 -0.02 -11.18 3.60
CA THR A 87 -0.04 -11.10 2.14
C THR A 87 -0.57 -12.39 1.52
N GLU A 88 -0.22 -13.55 2.08
CA GLU A 88 -0.77 -14.86 1.66
C GLU A 88 -2.29 -14.92 1.85
N ILE A 89 -2.81 -14.42 2.98
CA ILE A 89 -4.25 -14.31 3.23
C ILE A 89 -4.93 -13.39 2.20
N ILE A 90 -4.36 -12.22 1.93
CA ILE A 90 -4.87 -11.29 0.93
C ILE A 90 -4.95 -11.95 -0.45
N VAL A 91 -3.85 -12.55 -0.90
CA VAL A 91 -3.79 -13.18 -2.22
C VAL A 91 -4.74 -14.37 -2.31
N SER A 92 -4.85 -15.17 -1.26
CA SER A 92 -5.81 -16.29 -1.19
C SER A 92 -7.24 -15.80 -1.37
N ALA A 93 -7.66 -14.78 -0.60
CA ALA A 93 -9.01 -14.23 -0.70
C ALA A 93 -9.29 -13.58 -2.05
N MET A 94 -8.30 -12.86 -2.61
CA MET A 94 -8.40 -12.31 -3.97
C MET A 94 -8.63 -13.42 -5.00
N ASN A 95 -7.87 -14.51 -4.93
CA ASN A 95 -8.03 -15.67 -5.80
C ASN A 95 -9.40 -16.35 -5.64
N THR A 96 -9.88 -16.53 -4.41
CA THR A 96 -11.22 -17.08 -4.12
C THR A 96 -12.33 -16.25 -4.76
N LEU A 97 -12.19 -14.92 -4.74
CA LEU A 97 -13.21 -14.00 -5.25
C LEU A 97 -12.99 -13.55 -6.71
N GLY A 98 -11.91 -14.02 -7.35
CA GLY A 98 -11.56 -13.65 -8.72
C GLY A 98 -11.10 -12.19 -8.89
N ILE A 99 -10.66 -11.54 -7.81
CA ILE A 99 -10.12 -10.17 -7.86
C ILE A 99 -8.67 -10.23 -8.29
N LYS A 100 -8.30 -9.46 -9.32
CA LYS A 100 -6.93 -9.46 -9.85
C LYS A 100 -6.11 -8.27 -9.40
N ARG A 101 -6.73 -7.09 -9.26
CA ARG A 101 -6.01 -5.83 -9.06
C ARG A 101 -5.65 -5.60 -7.60
N LEU A 102 -4.35 -5.48 -7.31
CA LEU A 102 -3.83 -5.15 -5.98
C LEU A 102 -2.88 -3.96 -6.05
N VAL A 103 -3.13 -2.92 -5.25
CA VAL A 103 -2.20 -1.80 -5.07
C VAL A 103 -1.69 -1.82 -3.63
N SER A 104 -0.39 -1.95 -3.41
CA SER A 104 0.18 -1.97 -2.05
C SER A 104 1.22 -0.88 -1.84
N ILE A 105 1.36 -0.42 -0.59
CA ILE A 105 2.47 0.46 -0.20
C ILE A 105 3.69 -0.35 0.19
N ASN A 106 4.85 0.03 -0.30
CA ASN A 106 6.15 -0.53 0.02
C ASN A 106 7.10 0.55 0.58
N GLY A 107 8.19 0.13 1.21
CA GLY A 107 9.20 1.03 1.77
C GLY A 107 10.29 1.40 0.77
N ALA A 108 10.77 2.64 0.81
CA ALA A 108 11.91 3.07 -0.03
C ALA A 108 13.24 2.34 0.25
N GLY A 109 13.32 1.56 1.34
CA GLY A 109 14.45 0.67 1.62
C GLY A 109 14.41 -0.67 0.85
N SER A 110 13.30 -0.97 0.16
CA SER A 110 13.13 -2.23 -0.56
C SER A 110 13.95 -2.26 -1.86
N VAL A 111 14.40 -3.46 -2.21
CA VAL A 111 15.21 -3.74 -3.39
C VAL A 111 14.52 -4.82 -4.18
N MET A 112 14.21 -4.53 -5.44
CA MET A 112 13.60 -5.47 -6.37
C MET A 112 14.70 -6.28 -7.08
N PRO A 113 14.38 -7.49 -7.57
CA PRO A 113 15.31 -8.28 -8.37
C PRO A 113 15.90 -7.46 -9.53
N GLY A 114 17.22 -7.53 -9.71
CA GLY A 114 17.94 -6.82 -10.77
C GLY A 114 18.31 -5.36 -10.47
N GLU A 115 17.90 -4.80 -9.34
CA GLU A 115 18.27 -3.42 -8.98
C GLU A 115 19.69 -3.32 -8.39
N THR A 116 20.39 -2.25 -8.75
CA THR A 116 21.65 -1.86 -8.11
C THR A 116 21.43 -0.75 -7.10
N LEU A 117 22.19 -0.78 -6.01
CA LEU A 117 22.10 0.19 -4.93
C LEU A 117 23.13 1.31 -5.12
N ASP A 118 22.66 2.48 -5.54
CA ASP A 118 23.45 3.71 -5.47
C ASP A 118 23.65 4.17 -4.02
N PHE A 119 24.48 5.20 -3.83
CA PHE A 119 24.79 5.75 -2.51
C PHE A 119 23.53 6.25 -1.76
N LYS A 120 22.59 6.90 -2.46
CA LYS A 120 21.37 7.44 -1.85
C LYS A 120 20.46 6.32 -1.36
N ARG A 121 20.32 5.25 -2.14
CA ARG A 121 19.55 4.06 -1.76
C ARG A 121 20.20 3.32 -0.60
N LYS A 122 21.54 3.22 -0.55
CA LYS A 122 22.25 2.66 0.62
C LYS A 122 21.98 3.48 1.89
N ALA A 123 22.08 4.81 1.80
CA ALA A 123 21.78 5.70 2.91
C ALA A 123 20.30 5.60 3.37
N MET A 124 19.36 5.55 2.43
CA MET A 124 17.93 5.34 2.72
C MET A 124 17.69 4.03 3.46
N ARG A 125 18.29 2.92 3.01
CA ARG A 125 18.19 1.61 3.67
C ARG A 125 18.75 1.65 5.08
N PHE A 126 19.88 2.31 5.27
CA PHE A 126 20.47 2.49 6.60
C PHE A 126 19.54 3.26 7.53
N MET A 127 18.98 4.38 7.07
CA MET A 127 18.01 5.19 7.83
C MET A 127 16.76 4.38 8.21
N VAL A 128 16.19 3.61 7.27
CA VAL A 128 15.03 2.74 7.55
C VAL A 128 15.38 1.70 8.62
N ASN A 129 16.55 1.07 8.54
CA ASN A 129 16.98 0.09 9.52
C ASN A 129 17.19 0.67 10.92
N LEU A 130 17.63 1.93 11.05
CA LEU A 130 17.75 2.60 12.34
C LEU A 130 16.38 2.83 13.00
N ILE A 131 15.36 3.17 12.21
CA ILE A 131 14.00 3.42 12.71
C ILE A 131 13.31 2.07 13.02
N ASN A 132 13.28 1.18 12.03
CA ASN A 132 12.69 -0.14 12.12
C ASN A 132 13.46 -1.15 11.26
N ASN A 133 14.37 -1.88 11.89
CA ASN A 133 15.15 -2.96 11.30
C ASN A 133 14.32 -4.14 10.77
N GLY A 134 13.08 -4.32 11.24
CA GLY A 134 12.17 -5.37 10.73
C GLY A 134 11.46 -5.01 9.42
N MET A 135 11.41 -3.72 9.05
CA MET A 135 10.57 -3.26 7.94
C MET A 135 11.09 -3.70 6.56
N ILE A 136 12.41 -3.65 6.33
CA ILE A 136 12.99 -4.08 5.04
C ILE A 136 12.76 -5.59 4.82
N PRO A 137 13.10 -6.48 5.77
CA PRO A 137 12.74 -7.90 5.66
C PRO A 137 11.24 -8.13 5.44
N ALA A 138 10.38 -7.42 6.16
CA ALA A 138 8.94 -7.59 6.04
C ALA A 138 8.39 -7.21 4.68
N LYS A 139 8.83 -6.07 4.13
CA LYS A 139 8.44 -5.66 2.79
C LYS A 139 9.08 -6.50 1.69
N LYS A 140 10.24 -7.12 1.94
CA LYS A 140 10.79 -8.14 1.05
C LYS A 140 9.90 -9.38 1.01
N ALA A 141 9.45 -9.86 2.18
CA ALA A 141 8.61 -11.05 2.28
C ALA A 141 7.24 -10.85 1.62
N GLU A 142 6.61 -9.67 1.76
CA GLU A 142 5.40 -9.29 1.00
C GLU A 142 5.65 -9.42 -0.52
N MET A 143 6.75 -8.87 -1.02
CA MET A 143 7.08 -8.93 -2.44
C MET A 143 7.39 -10.34 -2.95
N GLU A 144 8.01 -11.19 -2.14
CA GLU A 144 8.27 -12.59 -2.49
C GLU A 144 6.97 -13.35 -2.73
N VAL A 145 5.93 -13.11 -1.92
CA VAL A 145 4.59 -13.67 -2.13
C VAL A 145 4.00 -13.12 -3.44
N LEU A 146 3.94 -11.80 -3.60
CA LEU A 146 3.35 -11.19 -4.81
C LEU A 146 4.02 -11.62 -6.12
N GLN A 147 5.34 -11.85 -6.12
CA GLN A 147 6.08 -12.32 -7.29
C GLN A 147 5.82 -13.79 -7.64
N GLN A 148 5.32 -14.60 -6.70
CA GLN A 148 4.94 -15.99 -6.95
C GLN A 148 3.54 -16.11 -7.58
N HIS A 149 2.69 -15.10 -7.39
CA HIS A 149 1.30 -15.07 -7.84
C HIS A 149 1.11 -14.18 -9.06
N LYS A 150 1.40 -14.74 -10.25
CA LYS A 150 1.38 -14.03 -11.54
C LYS A 150 -0.01 -13.60 -11.98
N GLU A 151 -1.05 -14.26 -11.46
CA GLU A 151 -2.45 -13.95 -11.67
C GLU A 151 -2.90 -12.64 -11.02
N ILE A 152 -2.17 -12.20 -9.98
CA ILE A 152 -2.44 -10.94 -9.29
C ILE A 152 -1.76 -9.80 -10.06
N GLU A 153 -2.56 -8.86 -10.53
CA GLU A 153 -2.15 -7.62 -11.18
C GLU A 153 -1.70 -6.59 -10.13
N TRP A 154 -0.53 -6.82 -9.53
CA TRP A 154 -0.03 -6.00 -8.43
C TRP A 154 0.76 -4.76 -8.88
N VAL A 155 0.63 -3.67 -8.12
CA VAL A 155 1.51 -2.50 -8.14
C VAL A 155 1.95 -2.19 -6.71
N SER A 156 3.25 -2.15 -6.44
CA SER A 156 3.77 -1.97 -5.06
C SER A 156 4.59 -0.69 -4.90
N VAL A 157 3.93 0.41 -4.53
CA VAL A 157 4.50 1.77 -4.58
C VAL A 157 5.51 2.01 -3.46
N ARG A 158 6.74 2.42 -3.79
CA ARG A 158 7.79 2.75 -2.82
C ARG A 158 7.79 4.24 -2.48
N GLY A 159 7.27 4.58 -1.30
CA GLY A 159 7.31 5.94 -0.77
C GLY A 159 8.60 6.23 0.00
N ALA A 160 9.33 7.29 -0.37
CA ALA A 160 10.54 7.73 0.34
C ALA A 160 10.24 8.77 1.42
N PHE A 161 9.81 9.97 1.02
CA PHE A 161 9.50 11.06 1.93
C PHE A 161 8.05 11.49 1.76
N LEU A 162 7.24 11.26 2.79
CA LEU A 162 5.79 11.49 2.76
C LEU A 162 5.38 12.55 3.79
N VAL A 163 4.87 13.68 3.33
CA VAL A 163 4.60 14.86 4.17
C VAL A 163 3.10 15.17 4.28
N GLY A 164 2.68 15.64 5.45
CA GLY A 164 1.31 16.10 5.70
C GLY A 164 1.09 17.54 5.23
N LYS A 165 1.27 17.80 3.93
CA LYS A 165 0.98 19.10 3.29
C LYS A 165 -0.21 18.96 2.32
N PRO A 166 -0.88 20.06 1.93
CA PRO A 166 -1.90 20.02 0.89
C PRO A 166 -1.37 19.44 -0.42
N ALA A 167 -2.20 18.69 -1.13
CA ALA A 167 -1.87 18.13 -2.44
C ALA A 167 -1.40 19.22 -3.42
N ASN A 168 -0.44 18.88 -4.28
CA ASN A 168 0.06 19.80 -5.30
C ASN A 168 0.15 19.19 -6.70
N GLY A 169 -0.18 17.91 -6.85
CA GLY A 169 -0.24 17.21 -8.13
C GLY A 169 1.12 16.95 -8.80
N LYS A 170 2.25 17.22 -8.12
CA LYS A 170 3.59 17.15 -8.73
C LYS A 170 4.27 15.79 -8.51
N VAL A 171 3.52 14.69 -8.51
CA VAL A 171 4.08 13.34 -8.31
C VAL A 171 4.90 12.92 -9.53
N VAL A 172 6.06 12.31 -9.27
CA VAL A 172 6.83 11.59 -10.28
C VAL A 172 7.08 10.17 -9.78
N ALA A 173 6.87 9.22 -10.68
CA ALA A 173 7.17 7.82 -10.46
C ALA A 173 8.38 7.36 -11.29
N SER A 174 9.12 6.39 -10.78
CA SER A 174 10.25 5.76 -11.48
C SER A 174 10.52 4.37 -10.90
N ASP A 175 10.67 3.36 -11.75
CA ASP A 175 11.06 2.00 -11.37
C ASP A 175 12.57 1.84 -11.16
N VAL A 176 13.40 2.73 -11.72
CA VAL A 176 14.87 2.66 -11.66
C VAL A 176 15.46 3.52 -10.54
N ALA A 177 15.24 4.83 -10.60
CA ALA A 177 15.82 5.80 -9.69
C ALA A 177 14.80 6.24 -8.63
N MET A 178 15.25 6.48 -7.40
CA MET A 178 14.46 7.14 -6.36
C MET A 178 14.36 8.64 -6.69
N PRO A 179 13.18 9.18 -7.06
CA PRO A 179 13.06 10.58 -7.43
C PRO A 179 13.33 11.50 -6.23
N LYS A 180 13.70 12.75 -6.52
CA LYS A 180 13.89 13.78 -5.48
C LYS A 180 12.54 14.26 -4.94
N GLY A 181 12.60 15.04 -3.85
CA GLY A 181 11.43 15.71 -3.29
C GLY A 181 10.55 14.82 -2.41
N ALA A 182 9.70 15.46 -1.63
CA ALA A 182 8.71 14.80 -0.79
C ALA A 182 7.35 14.81 -1.48
N VAL A 183 6.63 13.69 -1.39
CA VAL A 183 5.26 13.56 -1.88
C VAL A 183 4.32 13.87 -0.73
N THR A 184 3.25 14.60 -1.00
CA THR A 184 2.22 14.81 0.02
C THR A 184 1.43 13.54 0.23
N ARG A 185 0.91 13.29 1.42
CA ARG A 185 0.16 12.04 1.66
C ARG A 185 -1.13 11.99 0.84
N LEU A 186 -1.74 13.14 0.53
CA LEU A 186 -2.89 13.23 -0.38
C LEU A 186 -2.50 12.92 -1.84
N ASP A 187 -1.38 13.46 -2.31
CA ASP A 187 -0.86 13.10 -3.64
C ASP A 187 -0.49 11.61 -3.74
N LEU A 188 0.03 11.01 -2.65
CA LEU A 188 0.16 9.55 -2.56
C LEU A 188 -1.22 8.89 -2.68
N GLY A 189 -2.24 9.37 -1.98
CA GLY A 189 -3.62 8.87 -2.05
C GLY A 189 -4.13 8.75 -3.48
N HIS A 190 -4.08 9.86 -4.23
CA HIS A 190 -4.48 9.89 -5.64
C HIS A 190 -3.59 9.01 -6.52
N PHE A 191 -2.27 9.00 -6.29
CA PHE A 191 -1.36 8.13 -7.05
C PHE A 191 -1.69 6.64 -6.85
N MET A 192 -1.94 6.21 -5.61
CA MET A 192 -2.34 4.83 -5.28
C MET A 192 -3.67 4.47 -5.95
N LEU A 193 -4.66 5.36 -5.85
CA LEU A 193 -5.97 5.16 -6.45
C LEU A 193 -5.89 5.01 -7.97
N ALA A 194 -5.10 5.84 -8.65
CA ALA A 194 -4.92 5.73 -10.10
C ALA A 194 -4.37 4.35 -10.56
N GLN A 195 -3.65 3.62 -9.69
CA GLN A 195 -3.10 2.31 -10.06
C GLN A 195 -4.14 1.19 -10.10
N ILE A 196 -5.37 1.42 -9.61
CA ILE A 196 -6.43 0.41 -9.71
C ILE A 196 -6.94 0.25 -11.16
N THR A 197 -6.64 1.18 -12.05
CA THR A 197 -7.01 1.13 -13.48
C THR A 197 -5.83 1.27 -14.43
N SER A 198 -4.72 1.89 -14.00
CA SER A 198 -3.53 2.05 -14.84
C SER A 198 -2.69 0.77 -14.90
N ASP A 199 -2.23 0.43 -16.11
CA ASP A 199 -1.31 -0.69 -16.34
C ASP A 199 0.16 -0.25 -16.48
N GLU A 200 0.45 1.05 -16.40
CA GLU A 200 1.81 1.61 -16.56
C GLU A 200 2.84 0.95 -15.60
N TRP A 201 2.38 0.66 -14.38
CA TRP A 201 3.19 0.12 -13.29
C TRP A 201 2.83 -1.32 -12.94
N LEU A 202 2.10 -2.02 -13.82
CA LEU A 202 1.69 -3.39 -13.60
C LEU A 202 2.91 -4.31 -13.39
N HIS A 203 2.88 -5.08 -12.30
CA HIS A 203 3.97 -5.93 -11.82
C HIS A 203 5.28 -5.17 -11.57
N LYS A 204 5.19 -3.89 -11.21
CA LYS A 204 6.32 -3.05 -10.83
C LYS A 204 6.16 -2.45 -9.44
N ALA A 205 7.30 -2.05 -8.88
CA ALA A 205 7.37 -1.34 -7.61
C ALA A 205 7.93 0.07 -7.81
N PRO A 206 7.18 1.03 -8.38
CA PRO A 206 7.72 2.37 -8.64
C PRO A 206 8.07 3.10 -7.35
N PHE A 207 9.20 3.79 -7.33
CA PHE A 207 9.44 4.87 -6.38
C PHE A 207 8.60 6.09 -6.74
N ILE A 208 8.11 6.80 -5.74
CA ILE A 208 7.50 8.10 -5.92
C ILE A 208 8.31 9.22 -5.25
N GLY A 209 8.38 10.36 -5.93
CA GLY A 209 8.90 11.62 -5.40
C GLY A 209 8.12 12.78 -6.00
N SER A 210 8.65 13.99 -5.88
CA SER A 210 8.00 15.20 -6.38
C SER A 210 8.93 15.99 -7.31
N LYS A 211 8.38 16.51 -8.41
CA LYS A 211 9.03 17.62 -9.16
C LYS A 211 9.08 18.82 -8.21
N GLN A 212 10.20 19.00 -7.52
CA GLN A 212 10.50 20.29 -6.89
C GLN A 212 10.47 21.36 -8.00
N ALA A 213 9.79 22.47 -7.73
CA ALA A 213 9.94 23.67 -8.53
C ALA A 213 11.37 24.22 -8.37
#